data_AF-A0A482XAF7-F1
#
_entry.id   AF-A0A482XAF7-F1
#
_cell.length_a   1.000
_cell.length_b   1.000
_cell.length_c   1.000
_cell.angle_alpha   90.00
_cell.angle_beta   90.00
_cell.angle_gamma   90.00
#
_symmetry.space_group_name_H-M   'P 1'
#
loop_
_entity.id
_entity.type
_entity.pdbx_description
1 polymer ?
#
loop_
_entity_poly.entity_id
_entity_poly.type
_entity_poly.pdbx_seq_one_letter_code
_entity_poly.pdbx_strand_id
1 'polypeptide(L)'
;MNRVYGCFTIILILISVTDMFCSGSRQISVENLIISKVSTQTKSCRIPSAPNTIYYQNKSDSEKGVLLPNSAVEGNGAVVHIECHGIARENTSWHGEHYMVCYDGKWYPPNNVCIKLCPALNPQNSDLKCFLRNEPVSCKENIRPRTIAYRTCKSGHIDQSNTCPENICKDNGEWDHKYPDCFLGHGVLSNITGAIASLASLIPRGGGIKPKPSCYPRNPDFPNSSFNEGM
;
A
#
# COMPACT_ATOMS: atom_id res chain seq x y z
N MET A 1 -27.72 -49.28 -41.53
CA MET A 1 -27.61 -48.72 -40.16
C MET A 1 -26.70 -47.49 -40.21
N ASN A 2 -27.32 -46.31 -40.09
CA ASN A 2 -26.88 -45.09 -39.38
C ASN A 2 -25.57 -45.20 -38.56
N ARG A 3 -24.66 -44.21 -38.43
CA ARG A 3 -24.83 -42.74 -38.44
C ARG A 3 -23.44 -42.02 -38.53
N VAL A 4 -23.44 -40.89 -39.26
CA VAL A 4 -22.94 -39.53 -38.95
C VAL A 4 -21.43 -39.25 -38.75
N TYR A 5 -20.85 -38.53 -39.72
CA TYR A 5 -19.98 -37.37 -39.51
C TYR A 5 -20.75 -36.10 -39.92
N GLY A 6 -20.90 -35.15 -39.01
CA GLY A 6 -21.62 -33.91 -39.22
C GLY A 6 -20.79 -32.88 -39.98
N CYS A 7 -21.36 -32.34 -41.06
CA CYS A 7 -20.83 -31.25 -41.86
C CYS A 7 -22.02 -30.36 -42.25
N PHE A 8 -22.12 -29.15 -41.71
CA PHE A 8 -23.03 -28.07 -42.12
C PHE A 8 -22.55 -26.80 -41.38
N THR A 9 -22.43 -25.59 -41.94
CA THR A 9 -22.88 -24.98 -43.21
C THR A 9 -22.08 -23.68 -43.36
N ILE A 10 -21.38 -23.47 -44.48
CA ILE A 10 -20.89 -22.15 -44.90
C ILE A 10 -21.91 -21.60 -45.89
N ILE A 11 -22.56 -20.49 -45.53
CA ILE A 11 -23.53 -19.78 -46.37
C ILE A 11 -22.75 -19.04 -47.46
N LEU A 12 -22.81 -19.53 -48.70
CA LEU A 12 -22.37 -18.83 -49.91
C LEU A 12 -23.55 -18.03 -50.47
N ILE A 13 -23.49 -16.70 -50.35
CA ILE A 13 -24.43 -15.79 -51.04
C ILE A 13 -23.86 -15.51 -52.43
N LEU A 14 -24.51 -16.08 -53.45
CA LEU A 14 -24.33 -15.76 -54.87
C LEU A 14 -24.98 -14.40 -55.16
N ILE A 15 -24.19 -13.44 -55.64
CA ILE A 15 -24.70 -12.24 -56.31
C ILE A 15 -24.36 -12.38 -57.79
N SER A 16 -25.38 -12.63 -58.59
CA SER A 16 -25.35 -12.46 -60.04
C SER A 16 -26.34 -11.37 -60.41
N VAL A 17 -25.93 -10.40 -61.23
CA VAL A 17 -26.56 -9.97 -62.49
C VAL A 17 -25.87 -8.68 -63.01
N THR A 18 -25.07 -8.91 -64.05
CA THR A 18 -24.81 -8.12 -65.29
C THR A 18 -24.27 -6.68 -65.27
N ASP A 19 -23.11 -6.53 -65.94
CA ASP A 19 -22.54 -5.29 -66.48
C ASP A 19 -23.39 -4.67 -67.62
N MET A 20 -23.51 -3.33 -67.67
CA MET A 20 -23.36 -2.56 -68.93
C MET A 20 -23.38 -1.01 -68.74
N PHE A 21 -22.25 -0.40 -69.13
CA PHE A 21 -21.98 0.97 -69.66
C PHE A 21 -21.96 2.25 -68.79
N CYS A 22 -20.71 2.68 -68.54
CA CYS A 22 -20.07 3.97 -68.85
C CYS A 22 -20.74 5.32 -68.52
N SER A 23 -20.16 6.04 -67.54
CA SER A 23 -19.34 7.27 -67.74
C SER A 23 -19.33 8.10 -66.45
N GLY A 24 -18.14 8.50 -65.98
CA GLY A 24 -18.01 9.65 -65.09
C GLY A 24 -17.31 9.42 -63.75
N SER A 25 -16.00 9.74 -63.75
CA SER A 25 -15.26 10.37 -62.65
C SER A 25 -14.89 9.59 -61.37
N ARG A 26 -13.55 9.57 -61.19
CA ARG A 26 -12.74 9.38 -59.96
C ARG A 26 -12.61 7.95 -59.43
N GLN A 27 -11.53 7.29 -59.88
CA GLN A 27 -10.77 6.39 -59.01
C GLN A 27 -10.35 7.16 -57.75
N ILE A 28 -11.04 6.93 -56.63
CA ILE A 28 -10.48 7.20 -55.32
C ILE A 28 -9.69 5.95 -54.95
N SER A 29 -8.37 6.09 -54.87
CA SER A 29 -7.50 4.98 -54.49
C SER A 29 -7.85 4.53 -53.07
N VAL A 30 -8.07 3.22 -52.90
CA VAL A 30 -8.27 2.57 -51.60
C VAL A 30 -6.94 2.50 -50.82
N GLU A 31 -5.83 2.99 -51.40
CA GLU A 31 -4.51 3.03 -50.74
C GLU A 31 -4.36 4.11 -49.67
N ASN A 32 -5.30 5.07 -49.56
CA ASN A 32 -5.18 6.18 -48.61
C ASN A 32 -6.11 6.12 -47.39
N LEU A 33 -6.92 5.07 -47.22
CA LEU A 33 -7.78 4.91 -46.04
C LEU A 33 -7.17 4.08 -44.91
N ILE A 34 -5.97 3.52 -45.11
CA ILE A 34 -5.21 2.81 -44.06
C ILE A 34 -4.13 3.73 -43.44
N ILE A 35 -3.81 4.86 -44.08
CA ILE A 35 -2.93 5.93 -43.54
C ILE A 35 -3.78 7.05 -42.93
N SER A 36 -4.76 6.68 -42.13
CA SER A 36 -5.30 7.51 -41.06
C SER A 36 -5.57 6.66 -39.83
N LYS A 37 -4.70 5.68 -39.56
CA LYS A 37 -4.42 5.34 -38.18
C LYS A 37 -3.97 6.64 -37.56
N VAL A 38 -4.86 7.28 -36.80
CA VAL A 38 -4.59 8.50 -36.06
C VAL A 38 -3.30 8.23 -35.31
N SER A 39 -2.19 8.75 -35.82
CA SER A 39 -0.95 8.86 -35.07
C SER A 39 -1.26 9.95 -34.06
N THR A 40 -2.04 9.60 -33.02
CA THR A 40 -2.09 10.38 -31.80
C THR A 40 -0.67 10.34 -31.30
N GLN A 41 0.09 11.39 -31.60
CA GLN A 41 1.47 11.51 -31.17
C GLN A 41 1.41 11.60 -29.65
N THR A 42 1.54 10.44 -28.99
CA THR A 42 1.43 10.33 -27.54
C THR A 42 2.56 11.11 -26.91
N LYS A 43 2.24 11.94 -25.93
CA LYS A 43 3.26 12.77 -25.27
C LYS A 43 4.25 11.87 -24.52
N SER A 44 5.53 12.25 -24.51
CA SER A 44 6.55 11.52 -23.74
C SER A 44 6.50 11.87 -22.25
N CYS A 45 6.94 10.94 -21.41
CA CYS A 45 7.12 11.15 -19.98
C CYS A 45 8.58 11.50 -19.66
N ARG A 46 8.81 12.08 -18.48
CA ARG A 46 10.14 12.38 -17.95
C ARG A 46 10.43 11.50 -16.74
N ILE A 47 11.59 10.85 -16.72
CA ILE A 47 12.01 10.03 -15.58
C ILE A 47 12.15 10.93 -14.32
N PRO A 48 11.48 10.62 -13.21
CA PRO A 48 11.59 11.41 -11.99
C PRO A 48 13.01 11.36 -11.41
N SER A 49 13.48 12.48 -10.87
CA SER A 49 14.68 12.50 -10.04
C SER A 49 14.32 12.04 -8.63
N ALA A 50 14.79 10.86 -8.23
CA ALA A 50 14.54 10.31 -6.90
C ALA A 50 15.81 9.64 -6.35
N PRO A 51 16.18 9.90 -5.09
CA PRO A 51 17.35 9.28 -4.48
C PRO A 51 17.13 7.77 -4.33
N ASN A 52 18.21 6.99 -4.50
CA ASN A 52 18.20 5.53 -4.32
C ASN A 52 17.20 4.77 -5.22
N THR A 53 16.77 5.39 -6.32
CA THR A 53 15.84 4.81 -7.29
C THR A 53 16.57 4.65 -8.62
N ILE A 54 16.63 3.43 -9.14
CA ILE A 54 17.20 3.14 -10.46
C ILE A 54 16.06 2.78 -11.40
N TYR A 55 15.99 3.46 -12.53
CA TYR A 55 15.03 3.19 -13.60
C TYR A 55 15.72 2.47 -14.75
N TYR A 56 15.10 1.44 -15.30
CA TYR A 56 15.65 0.73 -16.46
C TYR A 56 14.58 0.13 -17.35
N GLN A 57 14.94 -0.09 -18.60
CA GLN A 57 14.16 -0.87 -19.57
C GLN A 57 14.93 -2.13 -19.94
N ASN A 58 14.22 -3.24 -20.09
CA ASN A 58 14.82 -4.46 -20.62
C ASN A 58 14.96 -4.28 -22.14
N LYS A 59 16.19 -4.27 -22.64
CA LYS A 59 16.46 -4.28 -24.09
C LYS A 59 16.47 -5.71 -24.63
N SER A 60 16.88 -6.66 -23.79
CA SER A 60 16.91 -8.10 -24.02
C SER A 60 16.80 -8.82 -22.67
N ASP A 61 16.78 -10.16 -22.68
CA ASP A 61 16.68 -10.98 -21.46
C ASP A 61 17.82 -10.74 -20.46
N SER A 62 18.95 -10.17 -20.89
CA SER A 62 20.13 -9.96 -20.02
C SER A 62 20.66 -8.54 -20.03
N GLU A 63 20.22 -7.67 -20.95
CA GLU A 63 20.67 -6.28 -21.01
C GLU A 63 19.61 -5.31 -20.46
N LYS A 64 19.94 -4.68 -19.34
CA LYS A 64 19.19 -3.56 -18.78
C LYS A 64 19.73 -2.24 -19.33
N GLY A 65 18.87 -1.46 -19.98
CA GLY A 65 19.15 -0.07 -20.33
C GLY A 65 18.78 0.86 -19.18
N VAL A 66 19.75 1.31 -18.39
CA VAL A 66 19.52 2.27 -17.30
C VAL A 66 19.11 3.63 -17.88
N LEU A 67 18.06 4.22 -17.32
CA LEU A 67 17.53 5.52 -17.71
C LEU A 67 17.99 6.60 -16.73
N LEU A 68 18.51 7.71 -17.27
CA LEU A 68 18.94 8.85 -16.47
C LEU A 68 17.75 9.69 -16.00
N PRO A 69 17.85 10.37 -14.85
CA PRO A 69 16.84 11.35 -14.43
C PRO A 69 16.54 12.38 -15.53
N ASN A 70 15.28 12.76 -15.67
CA ASN A 70 14.74 13.69 -16.68
C ASN A 70 14.88 13.22 -18.15
N SER A 71 15.41 12.04 -18.41
CA SER A 71 15.36 11.44 -19.76
C SER A 71 13.92 11.23 -20.22
N ALA A 72 13.70 11.30 -21.54
CA ALA A 72 12.38 11.14 -22.14
C ALA A 72 12.09 9.66 -22.39
N VAL A 73 10.85 9.25 -22.10
CA VAL A 73 10.32 7.92 -22.40
C VAL A 73 9.08 8.08 -23.26
N GLU A 74 8.95 7.28 -24.31
CA GLU A 74 7.81 7.33 -25.22
C GLU A 74 6.49 7.03 -24.50
N GLY A 75 5.45 7.82 -24.80
CA GLY A 75 4.12 7.70 -24.20
C GLY A 75 3.21 6.66 -24.82
N ASN A 76 3.78 5.69 -25.52
CA ASN A 76 3.08 4.63 -26.24
C ASN A 76 2.82 3.39 -25.36
N GLY A 77 2.84 3.53 -24.04
CA GLY A 77 2.71 2.41 -23.10
C GLY A 77 4.05 1.79 -22.70
N ALA A 78 5.16 2.51 -22.85
CA ALA A 78 6.48 2.02 -22.49
C ALA A 78 6.56 1.68 -20.99
N VAL A 79 7.05 0.47 -20.69
CA VAL A 79 7.25 -0.03 -19.32
C VAL A 79 8.66 0.30 -18.86
N VAL A 80 8.78 0.86 -17.65
CA VAL A 80 10.05 1.18 -16.99
C VAL A 80 10.07 0.45 -15.66
N HIS A 81 11.08 -0.36 -15.43
CA HIS A 81 11.29 -1.06 -14.17
C HIS A 81 12.00 -0.16 -13.15
N ILE A 82 11.72 -0.41 -11.88
CA ILE A 82 12.23 0.34 -10.74
C ILE A 82 12.97 -0.61 -9.81
N GLU A 83 14.21 -0.28 -9.51
CA GLU A 83 15.04 -0.99 -8.54
C GLU A 83 15.41 -0.03 -7.39
N CYS A 84 15.11 -0.47 -6.16
CA CYS A 84 15.41 0.29 -4.95
C CYS A 84 16.73 -0.16 -4.36
N HIS A 85 17.68 0.77 -4.27
CA HIS A 85 18.99 0.46 -3.70
C HIS A 85 19.01 0.72 -2.19
N GLY A 86 19.49 -0.23 -1.40
CA GLY A 86 19.73 -0.12 0.04
C GLY A 86 18.73 -0.87 0.93
N ILE A 87 19.06 -0.99 2.21
CA ILE A 87 18.29 -1.79 3.18
C ILE A 87 16.97 -1.09 3.51
N ALA A 88 15.91 -1.89 3.69
CA ALA A 88 14.58 -1.43 4.12
C ALA A 88 13.99 -0.32 3.23
N ARG A 89 14.09 -0.50 1.91
CA ARG A 89 13.45 0.38 0.93
C ARG A 89 12.42 -0.38 0.10
N GLU A 90 11.38 0.33 -0.28
CA GLU A 90 10.29 -0.20 -1.12
C GLU A 90 9.87 0.87 -2.13
N ASN A 91 9.22 0.46 -3.21
CA ASN A 91 8.55 1.39 -4.09
C ASN A 91 7.31 2.00 -3.41
N THR A 92 6.86 3.17 -3.87
CA THR A 92 5.64 3.82 -3.36
C THR A 92 4.35 3.15 -3.84
N SER A 93 4.43 2.20 -4.77
CA SER A 93 3.27 1.47 -5.27
C SER A 93 2.67 0.58 -4.18
N TRP A 94 1.35 0.67 -4.00
CA TRP A 94 0.64 -0.14 -3.02
C TRP A 94 0.62 -1.62 -3.39
N HIS A 95 0.72 -1.93 -4.67
CA HIS A 95 0.68 -3.29 -5.20
C HIS A 95 2.07 -3.93 -5.29
N GLY A 96 3.11 -3.28 -4.74
CA GLY A 96 4.49 -3.78 -4.85
C GLY A 96 5.00 -3.78 -6.29
N GLU A 97 4.40 -2.98 -7.17
CA GLU A 97 4.79 -2.95 -8.58
C GLU A 97 6.15 -2.29 -8.75
N HIS A 98 7.15 -3.10 -9.08
CA HIS A 98 8.51 -2.69 -9.42
C HIS A 98 8.61 -2.12 -10.85
N TYR A 99 7.54 -1.49 -11.34
CA TYR A 99 7.49 -0.89 -12.67
C TYR A 99 6.52 0.29 -12.71
N MET A 100 6.66 1.10 -13.74
CA MET A 100 5.73 2.16 -14.10
C MET A 100 5.58 2.23 -15.61
N VAL A 101 4.42 2.66 -16.08
CA VAL A 101 4.06 2.75 -17.50
C VAL A 101 3.91 4.21 -17.89
N CYS A 102 4.55 4.61 -18.98
CA CYS A 102 4.35 5.92 -19.59
C CYS A 102 3.23 5.83 -20.63
N TYR A 103 2.15 6.58 -20.40
CA TYR A 103 1.08 6.70 -21.39
C TYR A 103 0.61 8.15 -21.48
N ASP A 104 0.68 8.71 -22.70
CA ASP A 104 0.31 10.09 -23.02
C ASP A 104 0.84 11.14 -22.02
N GLY A 105 2.15 11.09 -21.76
CA GLY A 105 2.86 12.03 -20.91
C GLY A 105 2.62 11.85 -19.40
N LYS A 106 1.96 10.77 -18.98
CA LYS A 106 1.66 10.47 -17.58
C LYS A 106 2.24 9.11 -17.16
N TRP A 107 2.72 9.07 -15.92
CA TRP A 107 3.20 7.85 -15.27
C TRP A 107 2.07 7.13 -14.54
N TYR A 108 2.03 5.81 -14.67
CA TYR A 108 1.12 4.92 -13.97
C TYR A 108 1.89 3.77 -13.31
N PRO A 109 1.81 3.59 -11.98
CA PRO A 109 1.20 4.52 -11.03
C PRO A 109 1.95 5.87 -10.95
N PRO A 110 1.27 6.97 -10.60
CA PRO A 110 1.92 8.27 -10.46
C PRO A 110 2.87 8.28 -9.27
N ASN A 111 3.99 9.01 -9.39
CA ASN A 111 5.00 9.16 -8.33
C ASN A 111 5.57 7.84 -7.81
N ASN A 112 5.75 6.84 -8.68
CA ASN A 112 6.38 5.58 -8.31
C ASN A 112 7.90 5.76 -8.11
N VAL A 113 8.35 5.78 -6.86
CA VAL A 113 9.75 6.02 -6.47
C VAL A 113 10.13 5.15 -5.29
N CYS A 114 11.41 5.01 -4.98
CA CYS A 114 11.85 4.29 -3.80
C CYS A 114 11.79 5.17 -2.54
N ILE A 115 11.14 4.65 -1.50
CA ILE A 115 11.03 5.27 -0.18
C ILE A 115 11.78 4.44 0.86
N LYS A 116 12.25 5.12 1.91
CA LYS A 116 12.86 4.46 3.06
C LYS A 116 11.78 4.09 4.06
N LEU A 117 11.79 2.85 4.52
CA LEU A 117 10.86 2.34 5.53
C LEU A 117 11.44 2.54 6.93
N CYS A 118 10.57 2.71 7.91
CA CYS A 118 10.97 2.67 9.30
C CYS A 118 11.28 1.24 9.75
N PRO A 119 12.22 1.06 10.68
CA PRO A 119 12.52 -0.25 11.22
C PRO A 119 11.31 -0.81 11.99
N ALA A 120 11.19 -2.13 11.97
CA ALA A 120 10.24 -2.87 12.78
C ALA A 120 10.34 -2.51 14.26
N LEU A 121 9.21 -2.51 14.95
CA LEU A 121 9.12 -2.24 16.37
C LEU A 121 8.89 -3.53 17.14
N ASN A 122 9.80 -3.86 18.07
CA ASN A 122 9.70 -5.05 18.92
C ASN A 122 10.12 -4.80 20.38
N PRO A 123 9.41 -3.94 21.13
CA PRO A 123 9.64 -3.74 22.55
C PRO A 123 9.19 -4.98 23.36
N GLN A 124 10.05 -5.46 24.27
CA GLN A 124 9.79 -6.69 25.04
C GLN A 124 8.57 -6.59 25.97
N ASN A 125 8.41 -5.46 26.65
CA ASN A 125 7.41 -5.27 27.72
C ASN A 125 6.16 -4.52 27.26
N SER A 126 5.92 -4.47 25.94
CA SER A 126 4.84 -3.65 25.39
C SER A 126 4.16 -4.36 24.23
N ASP A 127 2.88 -4.05 24.07
CA ASP A 127 2.10 -4.38 22.90
C ASP A 127 1.99 -3.13 22.02
N LEU A 128 2.04 -3.34 20.70
CA LEU A 128 2.00 -2.29 19.71
C LEU A 128 0.88 -2.54 18.71
N LYS A 129 0.21 -1.46 18.29
CA LYS A 129 -0.71 -1.47 17.16
C LYS A 129 -0.33 -0.34 16.21
N CYS A 130 -0.18 -0.67 14.93
CA CYS A 130 0.25 0.26 13.90
C CYS A 130 -0.89 0.49 12.93
N PHE A 131 -1.07 1.74 12.52
CA PHE A 131 -2.13 2.15 11.62
C PHE A 131 -1.57 3.04 10.51
N LEU A 132 -1.87 2.70 9.27
CA LEU A 132 -1.54 3.51 8.11
C LEU A 132 -2.85 3.97 7.48
N ARG A 133 -3.12 5.27 7.52
CA ARG A 133 -4.40 5.84 7.05
C ARG A 133 -5.63 5.18 7.71
N ASN A 134 -5.55 4.96 9.01
CA ASN A 134 -6.55 4.28 9.85
C ASN A 134 -6.72 2.76 9.60
N GLU A 135 -5.99 2.18 8.65
CA GLU A 135 -5.98 0.73 8.42
C GLU A 135 -4.93 0.05 9.29
N PRO A 136 -5.26 -1.07 9.96
CA PRO A 136 -4.30 -1.80 10.78
C PRO A 136 -3.21 -2.44 9.90
N VAL A 137 -1.94 -2.23 10.29
CA VAL A 137 -0.78 -2.81 9.63
C VAL A 137 0.14 -3.50 10.64
N SER A 138 1.01 -4.39 10.17
CA SER A 138 1.98 -5.06 11.03
C SER A 138 3.02 -4.07 11.60
N CYS A 139 3.27 -4.15 12.90
CA CYS A 139 4.38 -3.44 13.54
C CYS A 139 5.73 -4.20 13.47
N LYS A 140 5.70 -5.46 13.03
CA LYS A 140 6.84 -6.41 13.14
C LYS A 140 7.73 -6.45 11.91
N GLU A 141 7.32 -5.78 10.84
CA GLU A 141 8.04 -5.70 9.58
C GLU A 141 8.50 -4.26 9.34
N ASN A 142 9.23 -4.01 8.27
CA ASN A 142 9.58 -2.64 7.88
C ASN A 142 8.30 -1.86 7.57
N ILE A 143 8.18 -0.68 8.15
CA ILE A 143 6.93 0.07 8.21
C ILE A 143 6.96 1.24 7.24
N ARG A 144 5.89 1.42 6.47
CA ARG A 144 5.76 2.54 5.54
C ARG A 144 5.66 3.89 6.27
N PRO A 145 6.24 4.97 5.70
CA PRO A 145 6.08 6.32 6.20
C PRO A 145 4.62 6.72 6.43
N ARG A 146 4.44 7.60 7.43
CA ARG A 146 3.17 8.11 7.97
C ARG A 146 2.32 7.06 8.69
N THR A 147 2.87 5.88 8.95
CA THR A 147 2.25 4.94 9.89
C THR A 147 2.35 5.50 11.31
N ILE A 148 1.23 5.46 12.03
CA ILE A 148 1.14 5.83 13.44
C ILE A 148 1.13 4.55 14.27
N ALA A 149 2.01 4.48 15.26
CA ALA A 149 2.13 3.34 16.14
C ALA A 149 1.74 3.74 17.57
N TYR A 150 0.80 2.98 18.13
CA TYR A 150 0.30 3.13 19.48
C TYR A 150 0.85 2.02 20.35
N ARG A 151 1.28 2.39 21.55
CA ARG A 151 1.89 1.48 22.52
C ARG A 151 1.06 1.35 23.78
N THR A 152 1.00 0.12 24.29
CA THR A 152 0.46 -0.22 25.60
C THR A 152 1.42 -1.12 26.36
N CYS A 153 1.51 -0.98 27.68
CA CYS A 153 2.32 -1.91 28.49
C CYS A 153 1.63 -3.26 28.62
N LYS A 154 2.43 -4.33 28.59
CA LYS A 154 1.96 -5.67 28.94
C LYS A 154 1.54 -5.75 30.41
N SER A 155 0.75 -6.76 30.75
CA SER A 155 0.33 -7.00 32.15
C SER A 155 1.54 -7.03 33.11
N GLY A 156 1.35 -6.47 34.30
CA GLY A 156 2.42 -6.31 35.31
C GLY A 156 3.39 -5.16 35.05
N HIS A 157 3.28 -4.46 33.91
CA HIS A 157 4.10 -3.29 33.60
C HIS A 157 3.26 -2.01 33.54
N ILE A 158 3.85 -0.90 33.96
CA ILE A 158 3.27 0.42 33.95
C ILE A 158 4.10 1.36 33.07
N ASP A 159 3.39 2.27 32.41
CA ASP A 159 3.98 3.44 31.80
C ASP A 159 3.87 4.58 32.82
N GLN A 160 4.99 5.25 33.11
CA GLN A 160 5.02 6.44 33.95
C GLN A 160 4.45 7.67 33.22
N SER A 161 4.30 7.59 31.90
CA SER A 161 3.65 8.61 31.11
C SER A 161 2.11 8.55 31.27
N ASN A 162 1.54 9.71 31.59
CA ASN A 162 0.09 9.93 31.61
C ASN A 162 -0.47 10.22 30.20
N THR A 163 0.37 10.11 29.17
CA THR A 163 0.01 10.35 27.78
C THR A 163 -0.05 9.03 27.02
N CYS A 164 -0.74 9.03 25.89
CA CYS A 164 -0.67 7.95 24.92
C CYS A 164 0.37 8.38 23.88
N PRO A 165 1.65 7.98 24.01
CA PRO A 165 2.67 8.42 23.06
C PRO A 165 2.36 7.81 21.69
N GLU A 166 2.02 8.67 20.73
CA GLU A 166 1.83 8.31 19.32
C GLU A 166 3.16 8.40 18.58
N ASN A 167 3.73 7.29 18.13
CA ASN A 167 4.98 7.35 17.37
C ASN A 167 4.71 7.32 15.88
N ILE A 168 5.24 8.29 15.14
CA ILE A 168 4.98 8.43 13.70
C ILE A 168 6.23 8.02 12.92
N CYS A 169 6.07 7.16 11.92
CA CYS A 169 7.13 6.89 10.96
C CYS A 169 7.27 8.07 9.99
N LYS A 170 8.39 8.77 9.99
CA LYS A 170 8.64 9.93 9.12
C LYS A 170 9.02 9.51 7.70
N ASP A 171 8.88 10.43 6.74
CA ASP A 171 9.20 10.20 5.33
C ASP A 171 10.70 9.88 5.07
N ASN A 172 11.58 10.20 6.03
CA ASN A 172 12.99 9.84 6.00
C ASN A 172 13.28 8.40 6.50
N GLY A 173 12.24 7.63 6.82
CA GLY A 173 12.34 6.25 7.32
C GLY A 173 12.83 6.16 8.76
N GLU A 174 12.57 7.18 9.58
CA GLU A 174 12.90 7.20 11.00
C GLU A 174 11.65 7.44 11.85
N TRP A 175 11.61 6.84 13.03
CA TRP A 175 10.55 7.10 14.00
C TRP A 175 10.67 8.50 14.59
N ASP A 176 9.54 9.15 14.85
CA ASP A 176 9.52 10.53 15.33
C ASP A 176 10.16 10.67 16.70
N HIS A 177 9.90 9.71 17.58
CA HIS A 177 10.54 9.62 18.88
C HIS A 177 10.86 8.17 19.27
N LYS A 178 11.59 8.01 20.38
CA LYS A 178 11.75 6.70 21.03
C LYS A 178 10.58 6.47 21.98
N TYR A 179 10.11 5.24 22.08
CA TYR A 179 9.10 4.91 23.07
C TYR A 179 9.67 5.08 24.50
N PRO A 180 8.91 5.68 25.42
CA PRO A 180 9.24 5.62 26.84
C PRO A 180 9.15 4.16 27.31
N ASP A 181 10.00 3.74 28.25
CA ASP A 181 10.05 2.34 28.70
C ASP A 181 8.83 1.94 29.55
N CYS A 182 8.48 0.64 29.50
CA CYS A 182 7.47 0.05 30.39
C CYS A 182 8.23 -0.58 31.54
N PHE A 183 7.95 -0.12 32.75
CA PHE A 183 8.62 -0.60 33.95
C PHE A 183 7.73 -1.60 34.67
N LEU A 184 8.33 -2.54 35.40
CA LEU A 184 7.57 -3.38 36.31
C LEU A 184 6.83 -2.49 37.29
N GLY A 185 5.51 -2.69 37.42
CA GLY A 185 4.74 -2.00 38.45
C GLY A 185 5.29 -2.41 39.81
N HIS A 186 5.85 -1.47 40.57
CA HIS A 186 6.16 -1.73 41.97
C HIS A 186 4.86 -2.09 42.69
N GLY A 187 4.73 -3.36 43.11
CA GLY A 187 3.61 -3.83 43.93
C GLY A 187 2.51 -4.57 43.19
N VAL A 188 2.85 -5.64 42.46
CA VAL A 188 1.89 -6.75 42.31
C VAL A 188 1.76 -7.42 43.68
N LEU A 189 0.92 -6.85 44.54
CA LEU A 189 0.40 -7.52 45.73
C LEU A 189 -0.67 -8.53 45.28
N SER A 190 -0.30 -9.48 44.42
CA SER A 190 -1.14 -10.64 44.10
C SER A 190 -1.05 -11.65 45.24
N ASN A 191 -1.47 -11.27 46.46
CA ASN A 191 -1.87 -12.18 47.54
C ASN A 191 -2.43 -11.50 48.80
N ILE A 192 -3.22 -10.42 48.69
CA ILE A 192 -3.94 -9.86 49.87
C ILE A 192 -5.47 -9.98 49.75
N THR A 193 -5.99 -10.77 48.81
CA THR A 193 -7.43 -11.10 48.80
C THR A 193 -7.83 -11.90 50.05
N GLY A 194 -6.89 -12.60 50.69
CA GLY A 194 -7.13 -13.33 51.95
C GLY A 194 -7.05 -12.49 53.23
N ALA A 195 -6.45 -11.29 53.21
CA ALA A 195 -6.22 -10.50 54.43
C ALA A 195 -6.99 -9.16 54.49
N ILE A 196 -7.62 -8.71 53.41
CA ILE A 196 -8.45 -7.48 53.42
C ILE A 196 -9.90 -7.77 53.87
N ALA A 197 -10.33 -9.03 53.90
CA ALA A 197 -11.64 -9.43 54.42
C ALA A 197 -11.84 -9.07 55.92
N SER A 198 -10.77 -8.80 56.67
CA SER A 198 -10.84 -8.39 58.08
C SER A 198 -10.73 -6.88 58.33
N LEU A 199 -10.62 -6.04 57.30
CA LEU A 199 -10.47 -4.57 57.46
C LEU A 199 -11.56 -3.75 56.74
N ALA A 200 -12.56 -4.38 56.14
CA ALA A 200 -13.64 -3.73 55.40
C ALA A 200 -14.63 -2.91 56.24
N SER A 201 -14.43 -2.77 57.56
CA SER A 201 -15.35 -2.05 58.45
C SER A 201 -14.96 -0.61 58.77
N LEU A 202 -13.83 -0.07 58.27
CA LEU A 202 -13.31 1.23 58.77
C LEU A 202 -12.82 2.27 57.74
N ILE A 203 -13.11 2.17 56.44
CA ILE A 203 -12.66 3.21 55.47
C ILE A 203 -13.85 3.91 54.78
N PRO A 204 -13.91 5.27 54.77
CA PRO A 204 -14.95 6.02 54.06
C PRO A 204 -14.84 5.82 52.54
N ARG A 205 -15.98 5.63 51.88
CA ARG A 205 -16.10 5.60 50.42
C ARG A 205 -15.77 6.98 49.83
N GLY A 206 -14.58 7.15 49.27
CA GLY A 206 -14.21 8.36 48.55
C GLY A 206 -12.97 8.16 47.69
N GLY A 207 -13.16 8.06 46.37
CA GLY A 207 -12.08 8.07 45.38
C GLY A 207 -12.22 6.97 44.33
N GLY A 208 -13.07 7.17 43.33
CA GLY A 208 -13.09 6.32 42.15
C GLY A 208 -11.78 6.49 41.37
N ILE A 209 -11.08 5.38 41.10
CA ILE A 209 -9.94 5.36 40.17
C ILE A 209 -10.51 5.72 38.79
N LYS A 210 -10.10 6.85 38.21
CA LYS A 210 -10.48 7.19 36.83
C LYS A 210 -9.81 6.19 35.89
N PRO A 211 -10.57 5.52 34.99
CA PRO A 211 -9.97 4.60 34.02
C PRO A 211 -8.99 5.35 33.11
N LYS A 212 -7.83 4.73 32.85
CA LYS A 212 -6.84 5.28 31.92
C LYS A 212 -7.49 5.40 30.53
N PRO A 213 -7.34 6.54 29.82
CA PRO A 213 -7.90 6.68 28.48
C PRO A 213 -7.34 5.62 27.52
N SER A 214 -8.21 5.08 26.66
CA SER A 214 -7.79 4.16 25.59
C SER A 214 -6.86 4.90 24.63
N CYS A 215 -5.67 4.33 24.39
CA CYS A 215 -4.68 4.89 23.49
C CYS A 215 -4.92 4.56 22.02
N TYR A 216 -6.02 3.90 21.68
CA TYR A 216 -6.34 3.54 20.30
C TYR A 216 -7.40 4.46 19.70
N PRO A 217 -7.36 4.71 18.38
CA PRO A 217 -8.44 5.40 17.69
C PRO A 217 -9.76 4.66 17.93
N ARG A 218 -10.84 5.40 18.20
CA ARG A 218 -12.18 4.84 18.30
C ARG A 218 -12.59 4.32 16.92
N ASN A 219 -12.51 3.02 16.71
CA ASN A 219 -13.08 2.39 15.53
C ASN A 219 -14.62 2.28 15.74
N PRO A 220 -15.46 2.87 14.87
CA PRO A 220 -16.92 2.73 14.99
C PRO A 220 -17.42 1.27 14.88
N ASP A 221 -16.62 0.35 14.31
CA ASP A 221 -17.00 -1.05 14.13
C ASP A 221 -16.64 -1.97 15.32
N PHE A 222 -15.98 -1.44 16.36
CA PHE A 222 -15.72 -2.16 17.61
C PHE A 222 -16.15 -1.29 18.79
N PRO A 223 -17.39 -1.45 19.29
CA PRO A 223 -17.82 -0.73 20.47
C PRO A 223 -16.99 -1.23 21.65
N ASN A 224 -16.34 -0.30 22.34
CA ASN A 224 -15.77 -0.40 23.67
C ASN A 224 -15.53 -1.84 24.16
N SER A 225 -14.29 -2.33 24.04
CA SER A 225 -13.82 -3.36 24.96
C SER A 225 -13.77 -2.72 26.36
N SER A 226 -14.94 -2.65 26.99
CA SER A 226 -15.09 -2.54 28.42
C SER A 226 -14.25 -3.66 29.00
N PHE A 227 -13.23 -3.27 29.76
CA PHE A 227 -12.46 -4.18 30.57
C PHE A 227 -13.45 -4.70 31.62
N ASN A 228 -14.12 -5.82 31.31
CA ASN A 228 -14.85 -6.58 32.31
C ASN A 228 -13.78 -7.16 33.25
N GLU A 229 -13.62 -6.55 34.41
CA GLU A 229 -13.04 -7.23 35.57
C GLU A 229 -14.02 -8.34 35.97
N GLY A 230 -13.82 -9.52 35.38
CA GLY A 230 -14.52 -10.74 35.72
C GLY A 230 -13.81 -11.46 36.85
N MET A 231 -14.46 -11.43 38.03
CA MET A 231 -14.41 -12.33 39.19
C MET A 231 -13.07 -12.61 39.87
#